data_AF-A0AAN4RLJ7-F1
#
_entry.id   AF-A0AAN4RLJ7-F1
#
_cell.length_a   1.000
_cell.length_b   1.000
_cell.length_c   1.000
_cell.angle_alpha   90.00
_cell.angle_beta   90.00
_cell.angle_gamma   90.00
#
_symmetry.space_group_name_H-M   'P 1'
#
loop_
_entity.id
_entity.type
_entity.pdbx_description
1 polymer ?
#
loop_
_entity_poly.entity_id
_entity_poly.type
_entity_poly.pdbx_seq_one_letter_code
_entity_poly.pdbx_strand_id
1 'polypeptide(L)'
;MKDKVFSKLKPLYTLFDTWLKIDAVLVFFSSFSLLLSWNLLTSTRENLLSLTFLGTISFIMFYLVFHFMINKFNPTFRQLSTDRSIHLSIAGLFGISNTSKTPTLKNNGQKKTTNNQKTTKGSAIPLYPLAKGGLKEIEEVDDEIYSKKTLGDGFAIAPSEGKVHSPVNGKIVSLFPTKHAIGIKDENDIEYLVHMGIDTIDLNGHGFQTFVEQDQKVKAGDLLTEMDLDYISTHRKNTDIIFITLSQDLIDSLEIDEDKKVDLDESIGQIVLK
;
A
#
# COMPACT_ATOMS: atom_id res chain seq x y z
N MET A 1 35.39 16.62 14.55
CA MET A 1 34.53 15.50 14.11
C MET A 1 33.10 15.56 14.68
N LYS A 2 32.89 16.19 15.85
CA LYS A 2 31.54 16.39 16.45
C LYS A 2 30.65 17.38 15.66
N ASP A 3 31.22 18.39 15.03
CA ASP A 3 30.43 19.47 14.41
C ASP A 3 29.72 19.09 13.10
N LYS A 4 30.22 18.06 12.39
CA LYS A 4 29.60 17.52 11.16
C LYS A 4 28.40 16.61 11.44
N VAL A 5 28.32 16.02 12.64
CA VAL A 5 27.19 15.16 13.05
C VAL A 5 26.00 16.03 13.47
N PHE A 6 26.27 17.11 14.21
CA PHE A 6 25.23 18.07 14.61
C PHE A 6 24.61 18.84 13.44
N SER A 7 25.36 19.12 12.36
CA SER A 7 24.79 19.80 11.19
C SER A 7 23.79 18.93 10.41
N LYS A 8 23.94 17.60 10.43
CA LYS A 8 23.02 16.66 9.78
C LYS A 8 21.75 16.37 10.59
N LEU A 9 21.78 16.60 11.90
CA LEU A 9 20.63 16.38 12.81
C LEU A 9 19.76 17.63 12.99
N LYS A 10 20.26 18.80 12.59
CA LYS A 10 19.54 20.08 12.62
C LYS A 10 18.17 20.04 11.93
N PRO A 11 18.00 19.46 10.71
CA PRO A 11 16.69 19.37 10.07
C PRO A 11 15.73 18.41 10.80
N LEU A 12 16.24 17.32 11.38
CA LEU A 12 15.43 16.37 12.14
C LEU A 12 14.90 16.99 13.44
N TYR A 13 15.74 17.74 14.14
CA TYR A 13 15.35 18.48 15.35
C TYR A 13 14.30 19.54 15.03
N THR A 14 14.46 20.27 13.93
CA THR A 14 13.45 21.27 13.52
C THR A 14 12.12 20.62 13.14
N LEU A 15 12.13 19.46 12.47
CA LEU A 15 10.90 18.74 12.13
C LEU A 15 10.19 18.20 13.37
N PHE A 16 10.93 17.64 14.32
CA PHE A 16 10.38 17.16 15.59
C PHE A 16 9.80 18.29 16.44
N ASP A 17 10.48 19.43 16.51
CA ASP A 17 10.02 20.61 17.25
C ASP A 17 8.81 21.30 16.56
N THR A 18 8.71 21.20 15.23
CA THR A 18 7.53 21.66 14.49
C THR A 18 6.34 20.72 14.72
N TRP A 19 6.59 19.40 14.75
CA TRP A 19 5.57 18.38 15.00
C TRP A 19 5.02 18.47 16.43
N LEU A 20 5.89 18.62 17.43
CA LEU A 20 5.49 18.86 18.83
C LEU A 20 4.64 20.12 19.02
N LYS A 21 4.93 21.19 18.26
CA LYS A 21 4.12 22.43 18.31
C LYS A 21 2.76 22.24 17.64
N ILE A 22 2.68 21.42 16.59
CA ILE A 22 1.40 21.10 15.93
C ILE A 22 0.52 20.25 16.86
N ASP A 23 1.09 19.25 17.51
CA ASP A 23 0.37 18.42 18.49
C ASP A 23 -0.06 19.23 19.72
N ALA A 24 0.81 20.11 20.23
CA ALA A 24 0.45 21.00 21.32
C ALA A 24 -0.69 21.94 20.95
N VAL A 25 -0.71 22.47 19.71
CA VAL A 25 -1.80 23.29 19.19
C VAL A 25 -3.08 22.45 19.03
N LEU A 26 -2.99 21.22 18.53
CA LEU A 26 -4.15 20.32 18.39
C LEU A 26 -4.76 19.96 19.75
N VAL A 27 -3.92 19.67 20.75
CA VAL A 27 -4.35 19.35 22.13
C VAL A 27 -4.93 20.59 22.81
N PHE A 28 -4.38 21.78 22.55
CA PHE A 28 -4.98 23.03 23.03
C PHE A 28 -6.32 23.34 22.36
N PHE A 29 -6.46 23.10 21.06
CA PHE A 29 -7.71 23.32 20.33
C PHE A 29 -8.80 22.32 20.75
N SER A 30 -8.45 21.06 20.98
CA SER A 30 -9.41 20.05 21.47
C SER A 30 -9.87 20.39 22.89
N SER A 31 -8.94 20.76 23.77
CA SER A 31 -9.23 21.14 25.16
C SER A 31 -10.04 22.44 25.25
N PHE A 32 -9.76 23.42 24.39
CA PHE A 32 -10.52 24.68 24.31
C PHE A 32 -11.92 24.46 23.72
N SER A 33 -12.07 23.56 22.74
CA SER A 33 -13.37 23.17 22.19
C SER A 33 -14.24 22.46 23.24
N LEU A 34 -13.66 21.54 24.01
CA LEU A 34 -14.32 20.87 25.13
C LEU A 34 -14.71 21.86 26.25
N LEU A 35 -13.84 22.82 26.58
CA LEU A 35 -14.13 23.85 27.59
C LEU A 35 -15.24 24.83 27.14
N LEU A 36 -15.25 25.20 25.85
CA LEU A 36 -16.30 26.05 25.27
C LEU A 36 -17.63 25.29 25.22
N SER A 37 -17.59 24.00 24.85
CA SER A 37 -18.77 23.14 24.82
C SER A 37 -19.36 22.91 26.21
N TRP A 38 -18.54 22.76 27.26
CA TRP A 38 -19.01 22.61 28.65
C TRP A 38 -19.66 23.89 29.18
N ASN A 39 -19.04 25.06 28.97
CA ASN A 39 -19.59 26.35 29.40
C ASN A 39 -20.90 26.72 28.66
N LEU A 40 -21.00 26.40 27.36
CA LEU A 40 -22.23 26.60 26.57
C LEU A 40 -23.35 25.66 27.00
N LEU A 41 -23.02 24.40 27.34
CA LEU A 41 -24.00 23.40 27.79
C LEU A 41 -24.65 23.76 29.13
N THR A 42 -23.91 24.41 30.03
CA THR A 42 -24.44 24.83 31.34
C THR A 42 -25.19 26.16 31.32
N SER A 43 -25.05 26.97 30.27
CA SER A 43 -25.57 28.35 30.26
C SER A 43 -26.96 28.53 29.64
N THR A 44 -27.47 27.62 28.80
CA THR A 44 -28.75 27.85 28.11
C THR A 44 -29.52 26.55 27.88
N ARG A 45 -30.56 26.30 28.68
CA ARG A 45 -31.51 25.19 28.43
C ARG A 45 -32.49 25.46 27.28
N GLU A 46 -32.54 26.70 26.76
CA GLU A 46 -33.53 27.14 25.77
C GLU A 46 -33.00 27.20 24.31
N ASN A 47 -31.71 26.96 24.07
CA ASN A 47 -31.08 27.22 22.77
C ASN A 47 -30.39 25.98 22.15
N LEU A 48 -31.02 24.81 22.22
CA LEU A 48 -30.49 23.56 21.67
C LEU A 48 -30.23 23.65 20.14
N LEU A 49 -31.07 24.41 19.42
CA LEU A 49 -30.95 24.65 17.98
C LEU A 49 -29.75 25.53 17.61
N SER A 50 -29.29 26.43 18.49
CA SER A 50 -28.12 27.26 18.19
C SER A 50 -26.82 26.49 18.44
N LEU A 51 -26.79 25.55 19.38
CA LEU A 51 -25.65 24.67 19.61
C LEU A 51 -25.40 23.73 18.43
N THR A 52 -26.45 23.15 17.85
CA THR A 52 -26.30 22.29 16.66
C THR A 52 -25.80 23.09 15.46
N PHE A 53 -26.28 24.32 15.28
CA PHE A 53 -25.81 25.22 14.23
C PHE A 53 -24.35 25.64 14.42
N LEU A 54 -23.93 25.90 15.65
CA LEU A 54 -22.54 26.25 15.94
C LEU A 54 -21.60 25.04 15.78
N GLY A 55 -22.07 23.84 16.15
CA GLY A 55 -21.35 22.58 15.94
C GLY A 55 -21.15 22.24 14.47
N THR A 56 -22.18 22.43 13.63
CA THR A 56 -22.05 22.18 12.18
C THR A 56 -21.12 23.19 11.51
N ILE A 57 -21.18 24.47 11.89
CA ILE A 57 -20.24 25.49 11.41
C ILE A 57 -18.80 25.13 11.81
N SER A 58 -18.59 24.68 13.05
CA SER A 58 -17.28 24.27 13.54
C SER A 58 -16.74 23.06 12.77
N PHE A 59 -17.59 22.06 12.49
CA PHE A 59 -17.23 20.89 11.70
C PHE A 59 -16.88 21.24 10.24
N ILE A 60 -17.66 22.12 9.62
CA ILE A 60 -17.38 22.62 8.25
C ILE A 60 -16.07 23.40 8.23
N MET A 61 -15.82 24.26 9.22
CA MET A 61 -14.55 24.99 9.32
C MET A 61 -13.36 24.06 9.52
N PHE A 62 -13.50 23.04 10.38
CA PHE A 62 -12.46 22.02 10.57
C PHE A 62 -12.19 21.27 9.27
N TYR A 63 -13.22 20.84 8.56
CA TYR A 63 -13.09 20.17 7.26
C TYR A 63 -12.38 21.05 6.22
N LEU A 64 -12.73 22.33 6.14
CA LEU A 64 -12.08 23.27 5.22
C LEU A 64 -10.62 23.52 5.57
N VAL A 65 -10.29 23.66 6.86
CA VAL A 65 -8.91 23.83 7.32
C VAL A 65 -8.10 22.55 7.09
N PHE A 66 -8.65 21.39 7.38
CA PHE A 66 -8.03 20.08 7.15
C PHE A 66 -7.79 19.83 5.66
N HIS A 67 -8.80 20.08 4.82
CA HIS A 67 -8.68 20.01 3.36
C HIS A 67 -7.64 21.01 2.83
N PHE A 68 -7.64 22.25 3.32
CA PHE A 68 -6.62 23.25 2.96
C PHE A 68 -5.23 22.84 3.41
N MET A 69 -5.08 22.22 4.59
CA MET A 69 -3.80 21.69 5.07
C MET A 69 -3.29 20.57 4.17
N ILE A 70 -4.13 19.59 3.81
CA ILE A 70 -3.76 18.52 2.86
C ILE A 70 -3.34 19.13 1.51
N ASN A 71 -4.11 20.10 1.00
CA ASN A 71 -3.85 20.69 -0.31
C ASN A 71 -2.62 21.62 -0.31
N LYS A 72 -2.25 22.19 0.84
CA LYS A 72 -1.06 23.05 1.01
C LYS A 72 0.21 22.27 1.33
N PHE A 73 0.12 21.14 2.04
CA PHE A 73 1.26 20.26 2.33
C PHE A 73 1.65 19.35 1.16
N ASN A 74 0.89 19.38 0.06
CA ASN A 74 1.15 18.53 -1.09
C ASN A 74 1.38 19.32 -2.40
N PRO A 75 2.41 20.20 -2.48
CA PRO A 75 2.76 20.84 -3.75
C PRO A 75 3.31 19.87 -4.80
N THR A 76 3.68 18.64 -4.42
CA THR A 76 4.14 17.57 -5.34
C THR A 76 2.98 16.81 -5.99
N PHE A 77 1.80 16.74 -5.36
CA PHE A 77 0.64 16.04 -5.92
C PHE A 77 -0.08 16.79 -7.04
N ARG A 78 0.24 18.07 -7.24
CA ARG A 78 -0.45 18.94 -8.20
C ARG A 78 0.01 18.77 -9.66
N GLN A 79 1.04 17.97 -9.89
CA GLN A 79 1.52 17.70 -11.25
C GLN A 79 0.77 16.52 -11.93
N LEU A 80 -0.08 15.79 -11.19
CA LEU A 80 -0.79 14.61 -11.70
C LEU A 80 -2.23 14.89 -12.16
N SER A 81 -2.77 16.10 -11.98
CA SER A 81 -4.15 16.46 -12.38
C SER A 81 -4.24 17.35 -13.62
N THR A 82 -3.14 17.57 -14.33
CA THR A 82 -3.12 18.34 -15.58
C THR A 82 -2.23 17.64 -16.60
N ASP A 83 -2.56 16.39 -16.93
CA ASP A 83 -2.52 16.02 -18.33
C ASP A 83 -3.62 15.01 -18.65
N ARG A 84 -4.42 15.37 -19.63
CA ARG A 84 -5.66 14.69 -19.99
C ARG A 84 -5.30 13.56 -20.96
N SER A 85 -5.18 12.34 -20.45
CA SER A 85 -5.67 11.11 -21.10
C SER A 85 -5.09 9.86 -20.43
N ILE A 86 -5.89 9.22 -19.59
CA ILE A 86 -6.19 7.78 -19.54
C ILE A 86 -6.88 7.54 -18.20
N HIS A 87 -8.13 7.12 -18.29
CA HIS A 87 -9.04 6.97 -17.16
C HIS A 87 -9.41 5.49 -17.06
N LEU A 88 -8.96 4.81 -16.00
CA LEU A 88 -9.74 3.79 -15.30
C LEU A 88 -9.20 3.62 -13.88
N SER A 89 -9.64 4.53 -13.00
CA SER A 89 -9.38 4.48 -11.57
C SER A 89 -10.32 3.50 -10.88
N ILE A 90 -9.87 3.00 -9.72
CA ILE A 90 -10.51 2.23 -8.64
C ILE A 90 -11.97 2.63 -8.28
N ALA A 91 -12.52 3.70 -8.88
CA ALA A 91 -13.90 4.14 -8.76
C ALA A 91 -14.96 3.15 -9.29
N GLY A 92 -14.56 2.08 -10.00
CA GLY A 92 -15.47 0.99 -10.38
C GLY A 92 -15.96 0.14 -9.19
N LEU A 93 -15.31 0.21 -8.03
CA LEU A 93 -15.67 -0.57 -6.84
C LEU A 93 -16.92 -0.01 -6.11
N PHE A 94 -17.43 1.16 -6.50
CA PHE A 94 -18.67 1.75 -5.97
C PHE A 94 -19.53 2.28 -7.13
N GLY A 95 -20.45 1.44 -7.60
CA GLY A 95 -21.21 1.67 -8.83
C GLY A 95 -21.95 3.00 -8.92
N ILE A 96 -21.67 3.75 -9.99
CA ILE A 96 -22.61 4.67 -10.65
C ILE A 96 -22.44 4.53 -12.17
N SER A 97 -23.55 4.24 -12.84
CA SER A 97 -23.67 3.96 -14.26
C SER A 97 -23.67 5.20 -15.17
N ASN A 98 -23.23 4.96 -16.41
CA ASN A 98 -23.64 5.55 -17.71
C ASN A 98 -22.75 6.59 -18.42
N THR A 99 -22.15 6.06 -19.51
CA THR A 99 -22.11 6.57 -20.90
C THR A 99 -21.47 7.92 -21.22
N SER A 100 -20.48 7.91 -22.12
CA SER A 100 -20.59 8.52 -23.47
C SER A 100 -19.25 8.46 -24.24
N LYS A 101 -19.38 8.63 -25.55
CA LYS A 101 -18.48 8.25 -26.65
C LYS A 101 -17.25 9.16 -26.83
N THR A 102 -16.25 8.57 -27.49
CA THR A 102 -15.04 9.12 -28.12
C THR A 102 -15.28 10.39 -28.96
N PRO A 103 -14.23 11.19 -29.22
CA PRO A 103 -13.62 11.13 -30.55
C PRO A 103 -12.09 11.23 -30.61
N THR A 104 -11.58 10.70 -31.72
CA THR A 104 -10.21 10.55 -32.22
C THR A 104 -9.54 11.86 -32.63
N LEU A 105 -8.19 11.90 -32.66
CA LEU A 105 -7.39 12.61 -33.67
C LEU A 105 -5.95 12.02 -33.76
N LYS A 106 -5.54 11.70 -35.00
CA LYS A 106 -4.22 11.26 -35.47
C LYS A 106 -3.30 12.48 -35.73
N ASN A 107 -1.98 12.38 -35.49
CA ASN A 107 -0.94 12.09 -36.50
C ASN A 107 0.52 12.40 -36.05
N ASN A 108 1.37 11.39 -36.26
CA ASN A 108 2.72 11.38 -36.85
C ASN A 108 3.91 12.21 -36.30
N GLY A 109 5.02 11.49 -36.04
CA GLY A 109 6.36 12.00 -36.40
C GLY A 109 7.64 11.44 -35.76
N GLN A 110 7.91 10.11 -35.83
CA GLN A 110 9.25 9.44 -35.84
C GLN A 110 10.19 9.58 -34.60
N LYS A 111 10.95 8.58 -34.14
CA LYS A 111 11.77 7.58 -34.87
C LYS A 111 12.15 6.39 -33.96
N LYS A 112 12.21 5.22 -34.59
CA LYS A 112 12.60 3.88 -34.11
C LYS A 112 13.85 3.82 -33.23
N THR A 113 13.75 3.07 -32.14
CA THR A 113 14.76 2.05 -31.80
C THR A 113 14.03 0.75 -31.51
N THR A 114 14.30 -0.25 -32.34
CA THR A 114 13.71 -1.58 -32.33
C THR A 114 14.32 -2.40 -31.20
N ASN A 115 13.50 -2.91 -30.29
CA ASN A 115 13.70 -4.24 -29.73
C ASN A 115 12.33 -4.93 -29.71
N ASN A 116 12.18 -5.90 -30.61
CA ASN A 116 11.06 -6.82 -30.67
C ASN A 116 11.08 -7.69 -29.41
N GLN A 117 10.17 -7.45 -28.48
CA GLN A 117 9.59 -8.55 -27.71
C GLN A 117 8.18 -8.75 -28.22
N LYS A 118 8.12 -9.78 -29.06
CA LYS A 118 6.93 -10.42 -29.59
C LYS A 118 6.22 -11.00 -28.38
N THR A 119 5.03 -10.50 -28.05
CA THR A 119 4.10 -11.15 -27.14
C THR A 119 3.78 -12.53 -27.69
N THR A 120 4.50 -13.53 -27.20
CA THR A 120 4.17 -14.94 -27.41
C THR A 120 3.07 -15.29 -26.44
N LYS A 121 1.88 -15.52 -26.98
CA LYS A 121 0.81 -16.27 -26.33
C LYS A 121 1.43 -17.52 -25.65
N GLY A 122 1.25 -17.68 -24.33
CA GLY A 122 1.83 -18.78 -23.56
C GLY A 122 3.25 -18.54 -22.99
N SER A 123 3.61 -17.30 -22.64
CA SER A 123 4.83 -17.05 -21.85
C SER A 123 4.60 -17.47 -20.39
N ALA A 124 5.56 -18.21 -19.81
CA ALA A 124 5.52 -18.63 -18.41
C ALA A 124 6.51 -17.79 -17.59
N ILE A 125 6.07 -17.28 -16.43
CA ILE A 125 6.89 -16.52 -15.50
C ILE A 125 7.20 -17.43 -14.29
N PRO A 126 8.46 -17.77 -14.02
CA PRO A 126 8.81 -18.58 -12.85
C PRO A 126 8.58 -17.81 -11.56
N LEU A 127 8.10 -18.50 -10.53
CA LEU A 127 7.87 -17.97 -9.19
C LEU A 127 8.88 -18.54 -8.20
N TYR A 128 9.48 -17.65 -7.41
CA TYR A 128 10.38 -18.00 -6.32
C TYR A 128 9.70 -17.77 -4.97
N PRO A 129 10.07 -18.52 -3.92
CA PRO A 129 9.46 -18.38 -2.61
C PRO A 129 9.79 -17.03 -1.96
N LEU A 130 8.79 -16.49 -1.26
CA LEU A 130 8.90 -15.24 -0.50
C LEU A 130 9.80 -15.40 0.73
N ALA A 131 9.85 -16.58 1.32
CA ALA A 131 10.66 -16.89 2.49
C ALA A 131 10.91 -18.40 2.55
N LYS A 132 11.91 -18.83 3.32
CA LYS A 132 12.05 -20.25 3.68
C LYS A 132 10.91 -20.65 4.59
N GLY A 133 10.25 -21.77 4.33
CA GLY A 133 9.08 -22.14 5.13
C GLY A 133 8.28 -23.30 4.57
N GLY A 134 7.03 -23.41 5.02
CA GLY A 134 6.04 -24.29 4.41
C GLY A 134 5.20 -23.53 3.41
N LEU A 135 5.16 -24.00 2.16
CA LEU A 135 4.22 -23.53 1.16
C LEU A 135 2.81 -24.03 1.52
N LYS A 136 1.82 -23.16 1.34
CA LYS A 136 0.40 -23.42 1.58
C LYS A 136 -0.41 -22.94 0.38
N GLU A 137 -1.45 -23.68 0.05
CA GLU A 137 -2.47 -23.18 -0.86
C GLU A 137 -3.15 -21.93 -0.28
N ILE A 138 -3.60 -21.02 -1.14
CA ILE A 138 -4.25 -19.78 -0.69
C ILE A 138 -5.57 -20.08 0.05
N GLU A 139 -6.24 -21.18 -0.31
CA GLU A 139 -7.45 -21.69 0.34
C GLU A 139 -7.24 -22.09 1.81
N GLU A 140 -6.02 -22.42 2.23
CA GLU A 140 -5.70 -22.81 3.61
C GLU A 140 -5.41 -21.62 4.53
N VAL A 141 -5.35 -20.41 3.98
CA VAL A 141 -5.08 -19.20 4.76
C VAL A 141 -6.26 -18.91 5.68
N ASP A 142 -5.98 -18.63 6.95
CA ASP A 142 -6.96 -18.30 8.00
C ASP A 142 -7.50 -16.86 7.86
N ASP A 143 -8.00 -16.52 6.67
CA ASP A 143 -8.66 -15.25 6.35
C ASP A 143 -9.58 -15.44 5.13
N GLU A 144 -10.84 -15.01 5.24
CA GLU A 144 -11.85 -15.23 4.20
C GLU A 144 -11.60 -14.44 2.91
N ILE A 145 -10.93 -13.29 2.97
CA ILE A 145 -10.67 -12.45 1.79
C ILE A 145 -9.65 -13.17 0.89
N TYR A 146 -8.63 -13.77 1.49
CA TYR A 146 -7.59 -14.51 0.79
C TYR A 146 -8.04 -15.92 0.38
N SER A 147 -8.58 -16.71 1.32
CA SER A 147 -9.00 -18.10 1.04
C SER A 147 -10.12 -18.22 -0.01
N LYS A 148 -10.95 -17.18 -0.16
CA LYS A 148 -11.98 -17.13 -1.21
C LYS A 148 -11.48 -16.55 -2.53
N LYS A 149 -10.18 -16.24 -2.66
CA LYS A 149 -9.56 -15.64 -3.86
C LYS A 149 -10.25 -14.36 -4.33
N THR A 150 -10.83 -13.59 -3.40
CA THR A 150 -11.67 -12.43 -3.77
C THR A 150 -10.85 -11.34 -4.46
N LEU A 151 -9.59 -11.18 -4.04
CA LEU A 151 -8.67 -10.19 -4.61
C LEU A 151 -7.88 -10.73 -5.82
N GLY A 152 -7.67 -12.04 -5.88
CA GLY A 152 -6.66 -12.65 -6.74
C GLY A 152 -6.41 -14.10 -6.37
N ASP A 153 -5.91 -14.87 -7.34
CA ASP A 153 -5.33 -16.18 -7.07
C ASP A 153 -3.87 -16.01 -6.60
N GLY A 154 -3.37 -16.98 -5.85
CA GLY A 154 -2.12 -16.84 -5.12
C GLY A 154 -1.70 -18.07 -4.32
N PHE A 155 -0.80 -17.84 -3.37
CA PHE A 155 -0.35 -18.85 -2.40
C PHE A 155 0.08 -18.15 -1.11
N ALA A 156 0.29 -18.93 -0.06
CA ALA A 156 0.87 -18.44 1.19
C ALA A 156 2.11 -19.25 1.58
N ILE A 157 2.99 -18.62 2.35
CA ILE A 157 4.14 -19.28 2.97
C ILE A 157 4.04 -19.06 4.47
N ALA A 158 4.09 -20.15 5.23
CA ALA A 158 4.35 -20.11 6.67
C ALA A 158 5.86 -19.95 6.88
N PRO A 159 6.36 -18.75 7.20
CA PRO A 159 7.79 -18.50 7.24
C PRO A 159 8.45 -19.22 8.42
N SER A 160 9.63 -19.77 8.16
CA SER A 160 10.55 -20.26 9.18
C SER A 160 11.59 -19.21 9.60
N GLU A 161 11.74 -18.16 8.79
CA GLU A 161 12.59 -17.01 9.07
C GLU A 161 11.88 -15.71 8.65
N GLY A 162 12.25 -14.59 9.27
CA GLY A 162 11.60 -13.29 9.03
C GLY A 162 11.96 -12.61 7.72
N LYS A 163 12.80 -13.20 6.86
CA LYS A 163 13.27 -12.52 5.64
C LYS A 163 12.30 -12.75 4.49
N VAL A 164 11.80 -11.65 3.93
CA VAL A 164 10.86 -11.64 2.82
C VAL A 164 11.55 -11.18 1.55
N HIS A 165 11.51 -12.02 0.53
CA HIS A 165 12.19 -11.87 -0.74
C HIS A 165 11.20 -11.64 -1.88
N SER A 166 11.69 -11.08 -2.99
CA SER A 166 10.89 -10.89 -4.18
C SER A 166 10.65 -12.21 -4.89
N PRO A 167 9.40 -12.56 -5.27
CA PRO A 167 9.11 -13.81 -5.96
C PRO A 167 9.34 -13.72 -7.48
N VAL A 168 9.45 -12.50 -8.01
CA VAL A 168 9.52 -12.22 -9.45
C VAL A 168 10.47 -11.05 -9.73
N ASN A 169 10.90 -10.91 -10.98
CA ASN A 169 11.56 -9.68 -11.42
C ASN A 169 10.51 -8.59 -11.65
N GLY A 170 10.78 -7.37 -11.22
CA GLY A 170 9.83 -6.28 -11.43
C GLY A 170 10.26 -4.95 -10.83
N LYS A 171 9.27 -4.11 -10.58
CA LYS A 171 9.39 -2.78 -10.00
C LYS A 171 8.42 -2.65 -8.84
N ILE A 172 8.88 -2.06 -7.73
CA ILE A 172 8.02 -1.74 -6.59
C ILE A 172 7.10 -0.59 -7.00
N VAL A 173 5.80 -0.87 -7.14
CA VAL A 173 4.78 0.12 -7.54
C VAL A 173 4.00 0.65 -6.35
N SER A 174 3.94 -0.10 -5.26
CA SER A 174 3.29 0.33 -4.03
C SER A 174 4.09 -0.14 -2.81
N LEU A 175 4.29 0.77 -1.86
CA LEU A 175 4.86 0.43 -0.56
C LEU A 175 3.96 1.03 0.52
N PHE A 176 3.32 0.17 1.31
CA PHE A 176 2.33 0.62 2.28
C PHE A 176 3.01 1.39 3.44
N PRO A 177 2.37 2.42 4.03
CA PRO A 177 2.97 3.21 5.10
C PRO A 177 3.40 2.37 6.32
N THR A 178 2.59 1.38 6.69
CA THR A 178 2.84 0.44 7.79
C THR A 178 3.70 -0.77 7.38
N LYS A 179 4.25 -0.80 6.16
CA LYS A 179 5.24 -1.79 5.69
C LYS A 179 4.82 -3.26 5.67
N HIS A 180 3.58 -3.57 6.03
CA HIS A 180 2.99 -4.91 6.01
C HIS A 180 2.64 -5.43 4.60
N ALA A 181 2.69 -4.58 3.56
CA ALA A 181 2.40 -5.01 2.20
C ALA A 181 3.25 -4.26 1.16
N ILE A 182 3.55 -4.96 0.06
CA ILE A 182 4.36 -4.47 -1.06
C ILE A 182 3.69 -4.87 -2.38
N GLY A 183 3.46 -3.89 -3.24
CA GLY A 183 3.00 -4.10 -4.61
C GLY A 183 4.17 -4.14 -5.58
N ILE A 184 4.25 -5.19 -6.40
CA ILE A 184 5.30 -5.40 -7.41
C ILE A 184 4.64 -5.48 -8.78
N LYS A 185 5.25 -4.86 -9.78
CA LYS A 185 4.79 -4.95 -11.17
C LYS A 185 5.91 -5.44 -12.07
N ASP A 186 5.66 -6.47 -12.87
CA ASP A 186 6.67 -6.99 -13.80
C ASP A 186 6.69 -6.25 -15.15
N GLU A 187 7.49 -6.75 -16.08
CA GLU A 187 7.58 -6.23 -17.44
C GLU A 187 6.39 -6.58 -18.34
N ASN A 188 5.57 -7.56 -17.94
CA ASN A 188 4.34 -7.96 -18.63
C ASN A 188 3.10 -7.18 -18.12
N ASP A 189 3.32 -6.15 -17.31
CA ASP A 189 2.30 -5.29 -16.72
C ASP A 189 1.42 -6.00 -15.68
N ILE A 190 1.86 -7.15 -15.15
CA ILE A 190 1.16 -7.92 -14.13
C ILE A 190 1.50 -7.36 -12.75
N GLU A 191 0.46 -7.13 -11.97
CA GLU A 191 0.57 -6.60 -10.62
C GLU A 191 0.42 -7.72 -9.57
N TYR A 192 1.37 -7.76 -8.66
CA TYR A 192 1.44 -8.70 -7.55
C TYR A 192 1.37 -7.96 -6.23
N LEU A 193 0.75 -8.57 -5.24
CA LEU A 193 0.76 -8.09 -3.87
C LEU A 193 1.40 -9.14 -2.97
N VAL A 194 2.42 -8.71 -2.24
CA VAL A 194 3.01 -9.46 -1.12
C VAL A 194 2.48 -8.85 0.17
N HIS A 195 1.68 -9.60 0.93
CA HIS A 195 1.12 -9.19 2.20
C HIS A 195 1.74 -10.02 3.33
N MET A 196 2.25 -9.37 4.36
CA MET A 196 3.07 -9.98 5.40
C MET A 196 2.28 -10.11 6.70
N GLY A 197 1.85 -11.32 7.01
CA GLY A 197 0.96 -11.65 8.12
C GLY A 197 -0.51 -11.34 7.83
N ILE A 198 -1.39 -11.63 8.79
CA ILE A 198 -2.84 -11.31 8.71
C ILE A 198 -3.17 -10.29 9.80
N ASP A 199 -3.94 -9.27 9.44
CA ASP A 199 -4.29 -8.12 10.29
C ASP A 199 -3.08 -7.40 10.92
N THR A 200 -1.93 -7.43 10.25
CA THR A 200 -0.68 -6.81 10.72
C THR A 200 -0.62 -5.30 10.49
N ILE A 201 -1.58 -4.73 9.76
CA ILE A 201 -1.74 -3.28 9.62
C ILE A 201 -1.89 -2.58 10.98
N ASP A 202 -2.52 -3.24 11.95
CA ASP A 202 -2.73 -2.75 13.33
C ASP A 202 -1.43 -2.55 14.10
N LEU A 203 -0.34 -3.18 13.66
CA LEU A 203 0.98 -3.05 14.29
C LEU A 203 1.66 -1.72 13.93
N ASN A 204 1.04 -0.88 13.09
CA ASN A 204 1.52 0.46 12.73
C ASN A 204 2.98 0.50 12.24
N GLY A 205 3.44 -0.58 11.59
CA GLY A 205 4.81 -0.72 11.08
C GLY A 205 5.83 -1.23 12.10
N HIS A 206 5.43 -1.49 13.34
CA HIS A 206 6.30 -2.18 14.29
C HIS A 206 6.45 -3.67 13.91
N GLY A 207 7.67 -4.18 14.03
CA GLY A 207 8.02 -5.55 13.61
C GLY A 207 8.32 -5.69 12.11
N PHE A 208 8.41 -4.59 11.36
CA PHE A 208 8.76 -4.60 9.94
C PHE A 208 9.93 -3.65 9.65
N GLN A 209 10.94 -4.15 8.94
CA GLN A 209 12.04 -3.36 8.41
C GLN A 209 12.16 -3.57 6.91
N THR A 210 11.78 -2.57 6.11
CA THR A 210 11.86 -2.62 4.65
C THR A 210 13.23 -2.14 4.15
N PHE A 211 13.75 -2.79 3.11
CA PHE A 211 15.03 -2.49 2.45
C PHE A 211 14.89 -1.96 1.02
N VAL A 212 13.65 -1.82 0.55
CA VAL A 212 13.31 -1.32 -0.78
C VAL A 212 12.51 -0.02 -0.71
N GLU A 213 12.62 0.77 -1.77
CA GLU A 213 11.89 2.02 -1.94
C GLU A 213 10.87 1.93 -3.09
N GLN A 214 9.88 2.82 -3.08
CA GLN A 214 8.96 2.95 -4.21
C GLN A 214 9.74 3.28 -5.49
N ASP A 215 9.27 2.75 -6.61
CA ASP A 215 9.89 2.84 -7.93
C ASP A 215 11.23 2.09 -8.12
N GLN A 216 11.73 1.41 -7.09
CA GLN A 216 12.92 0.58 -7.19
C GLN A 216 12.68 -0.66 -8.05
N LYS A 217 13.64 -1.02 -8.90
CA LYS A 217 13.66 -2.31 -9.60
C LYS A 217 14.21 -3.40 -8.69
N VAL A 218 13.56 -4.55 -8.69
CA VAL A 218 13.93 -5.73 -7.90
C VAL A 218 13.99 -6.94 -8.81
N LYS A 219 14.83 -7.89 -8.45
CA LYS A 219 14.92 -9.22 -9.06
C LYS A 219 14.33 -10.25 -8.11
N ALA A 220 13.89 -11.38 -8.67
CA ALA A 220 13.54 -12.54 -7.87
C ALA A 220 14.70 -12.91 -6.94
N GLY A 221 14.38 -13.17 -5.66
CA GLY A 221 15.35 -13.42 -4.59
C GLY A 221 15.89 -12.18 -3.87
N ASP A 222 15.67 -10.95 -4.38
CA ASP A 222 16.09 -9.75 -3.67
C ASP A 222 15.34 -9.59 -2.34
N LEU A 223 16.05 -9.19 -1.27
CA LEU A 223 15.45 -8.94 0.04
C LEU A 223 14.57 -7.68 -0.01
N LEU A 224 13.30 -7.83 0.35
CA LEU A 224 12.31 -6.75 0.39
C LEU A 224 12.14 -6.18 1.79
N THR A 225 11.82 -7.06 2.75
CA THR A 225 11.49 -6.70 4.13
C THR A 225 11.96 -7.79 5.08
N GLU A 226 12.31 -7.41 6.30
CA GLU A 226 12.51 -8.31 7.42
C GLU A 226 11.37 -8.11 8.44
N MET A 227 10.75 -9.23 8.82
CA MET A 227 9.67 -9.35 9.77
C MET A 227 10.21 -9.88 11.10
N ASP A 228 9.85 -9.24 12.19
CA ASP A 228 10.04 -9.77 13.54
C ASP A 228 8.90 -10.75 13.86
N LEU A 229 9.12 -12.04 13.56
CA LEU A 229 8.12 -13.09 13.73
C LEU A 229 7.69 -13.26 15.20
N ASP A 230 8.61 -13.05 16.14
CA ASP A 230 8.32 -13.11 17.57
C ASP A 230 7.43 -11.94 17.99
N TYR A 231 7.73 -10.73 17.52
CA TYR A 231 6.90 -9.56 17.76
C TYR A 231 5.49 -9.74 17.20
N ILE A 232 5.36 -10.23 15.97
CA ILE A 232 4.03 -10.45 15.34
C ILE A 232 3.24 -11.52 16.11
N SER A 233 3.89 -12.63 16.48
CA SER A 233 3.27 -13.73 17.22
C SER A 233 2.84 -13.33 18.63
N THR A 234 3.64 -12.54 19.33
CA THR A 234 3.31 -12.03 20.68
C THR A 234 2.10 -11.08 20.67
N HIS A 235 1.82 -10.44 19.54
CA HIS A 235 0.61 -9.64 19.32
C HIS A 235 -0.59 -10.45 18.79
N ARG A 236 -0.49 -11.79 18.79
CA ARG A 236 -1.53 -12.74 18.35
C ARG A 236 -1.99 -12.52 16.92
N LYS A 237 -1.06 -12.16 16.04
CA LYS A 237 -1.29 -12.02 14.60
C LYS A 237 -0.67 -13.21 13.87
N ASN A 238 -1.26 -13.61 12.75
CA ASN A 238 -0.69 -14.66 11.90
C ASN A 238 0.54 -14.10 11.16
N THR A 239 1.59 -14.91 11.03
CA THR A 239 2.85 -14.57 10.35
C THR A 239 2.90 -15.05 8.91
N ASP A 240 1.90 -15.77 8.42
CA ASP A 240 1.83 -16.25 7.03
C ASP A 240 2.05 -15.09 6.04
N ILE A 241 2.94 -15.29 5.08
CA ILE A 241 3.25 -14.32 4.03
C ILE A 241 2.46 -14.73 2.79
N ILE A 242 1.58 -13.86 2.34
CA ILE A 242 0.61 -14.12 1.28
C ILE A 242 1.09 -13.44 0.01
N PHE A 243 1.05 -14.16 -1.10
CA PHE A 243 1.23 -13.62 -2.43
C PHE A 243 -0.07 -13.76 -3.20
N ILE A 244 -0.51 -12.68 -3.84
CA ILE A 244 -1.66 -12.70 -4.75
C ILE A 244 -1.36 -11.96 -6.05
N THR A 245 -2.02 -12.42 -7.12
CA THR A 245 -1.99 -11.81 -8.44
C THR A 245 -3.22 -10.91 -8.62
N LEU A 246 -3.03 -9.64 -8.95
CA LEU A 246 -4.12 -8.66 -9.07
C LEU A 246 -4.63 -8.50 -10.52
N SER A 247 -3.93 -9.05 -11.50
CA SER A 247 -4.21 -8.89 -12.94
C SER A 247 -4.80 -10.17 -13.57
N GLN A 248 -5.90 -10.68 -13.01
CA GLN A 248 -6.54 -11.94 -13.44
C GLN A 248 -6.89 -11.99 -14.94
N ASP A 249 -7.15 -10.84 -15.56
CA ASP A 249 -7.47 -10.76 -16.99
C ASP A 249 -6.30 -11.19 -17.88
N LEU A 250 -5.05 -11.00 -17.42
CA LEU A 250 -3.83 -11.31 -18.17
C LEU A 250 -3.28 -12.71 -17.90
N ILE A 251 -3.74 -13.35 -16.83
CA ILE A 251 -3.26 -14.65 -16.34
C ILE A 251 -4.19 -15.76 -16.83
N ASP A 252 -3.62 -16.80 -17.40
CA ASP A 252 -4.33 -18.02 -17.83
C ASP A 252 -4.45 -19.01 -16.68
N SER A 253 -3.31 -19.35 -16.07
CA SER A 253 -3.23 -20.22 -14.89
C SER A 253 -2.10 -19.81 -13.96
N LEU A 254 -2.28 -20.12 -12.68
CA LEU A 254 -1.24 -20.10 -11.65
C LEU A 254 -0.97 -21.56 -11.26
N GLU A 255 0.23 -22.04 -11.56
CA GLU A 255 0.65 -23.42 -11.27
C GLU A 255 1.65 -23.36 -10.13
N ILE A 256 1.22 -23.76 -8.93
CA ILE A 256 2.05 -23.84 -7.73
C ILE A 256 2.27 -25.29 -7.39
N ASP A 257 3.50 -25.61 -6.97
CA ASP A 257 3.83 -26.94 -6.52
C ASP A 257 3.19 -27.25 -5.16
N GLU A 258 2.67 -28.46 -4.97
CA GLU A 258 1.92 -28.82 -3.76
C GLU A 258 2.80 -28.94 -2.50
N ASP A 259 2.28 -28.39 -1.40
CA ASP A 259 2.60 -28.63 0.02
C ASP A 259 3.98 -29.21 0.33
N LYS A 260 4.98 -28.35 0.17
CA LYS A 260 6.38 -28.69 0.43
C LYS A 260 7.09 -27.63 1.25
N LYS A 261 8.13 -28.09 1.94
CA LYS A 261 9.11 -27.21 2.56
C LYS A 261 9.95 -26.57 1.45
N VAL A 262 9.98 -25.24 1.42
CA VAL A 262 10.63 -24.48 0.36
C VAL A 262 11.88 -23.77 0.87
N ASP A 263 12.92 -23.76 0.03
CA ASP A 263 14.13 -22.96 0.20
C ASP A 263 14.20 -21.90 -0.91
N LEU A 264 15.04 -20.88 -0.76
CA LEU A 264 15.09 -19.70 -1.64
C LEU A 264 15.65 -19.99 -3.05
N ASP A 265 16.37 -21.09 -3.22
CA ASP A 265 17.10 -21.41 -4.45
C ASP A 265 16.25 -22.18 -5.49
N GLU A 266 15.03 -22.57 -5.13
CA GLU A 266 14.16 -23.40 -5.96
C GLU A 266 12.91 -22.62 -6.41
N SER A 267 12.50 -22.84 -7.66
CA SER A 267 11.21 -22.36 -8.16
C SER A 267 10.08 -23.13 -7.48
N ILE A 268 9.02 -22.44 -7.09
CA ILE A 268 7.84 -23.02 -6.42
C ILE A 268 6.61 -23.09 -7.33
N GLY A 269 6.75 -22.61 -8.56
CA GLY A 269 5.67 -22.61 -9.52
C GLY A 269 5.93 -21.67 -10.69
N GLN A 270 4.87 -21.41 -11.44
CA GLN A 270 4.89 -20.49 -12.57
C GLN A 270 3.52 -19.85 -12.82
N ILE A 271 3.53 -18.66 -13.41
CA ILE A 271 2.34 -17.99 -13.92
C ILE A 271 2.33 -18.14 -15.43
N VAL A 272 1.24 -18.67 -15.99
CA VAL A 272 1.04 -18.79 -17.43
C VAL A 272 0.19 -17.62 -17.92
N LEU A 273 0.65 -16.93 -18.96
CA LEU A 273 -0.04 -15.77 -19.54
C LEU A 273 -0.93 -16.16 -20.72
N LYS A 274 -2.05 -15.43 -20.89
CA LYS A 274 -3.04 -15.64 -21.96
C LYS A 274 -2.57 -15.29 -23.38
#